data_AF-A0A4R8K7N7-F1
#
_entry.id   AF-A0A4R8K7N7-F1
#
_cell.length_a   1.000
_cell.length_b   1.000
_cell.length_c   1.000
_cell.angle_alpha   90.00
_cell.angle_beta   90.00
_cell.angle_gamma   90.00
#
_symmetry.space_group_name_H-M   'P 1'
#
loop_
_entity.id
_entity.type
_entity.pdbx_description
1 polymer ?
#
loop_
_entity_poly.entity_id
_entity_poly.type
_entity_poly.pdbx_seq_one_letter_code
_entity_poly.pdbx_strand_id
1 'polypeptide(L)' 'MADANHKAVAPVTQRILTISSQRRPRPMKTYAPAHIEFFPDLPPAPWIRLSGRWLEAAGFEISGRIRVEVEKGRLTITPA' A
#
# COMPACT_ATOMS: atom_id res chain seq x y z
N MET A 1 -30.01 -21.73 28.41
CA MET A 1 -28.65 -21.25 28.05
C MET A 1 -28.63 -21.01 26.55
N ALA A 2 -28.83 -19.76 26.11
CA ALA A 2 -28.82 -19.42 24.68
C ALA A 2 -28.61 -17.92 24.54
N ASP A 3 -27.36 -17.48 24.61
CA ASP A 3 -26.99 -16.10 24.28
C ASP A 3 -25.56 -16.04 23.74
N ALA A 4 -25.28 -16.89 22.73
CA ALA A 4 -24.03 -16.82 21.98
C ALA A 4 -24.26 -15.86 20.80
N ASN A 5 -23.64 -14.68 20.86
CA ASN A 5 -23.71 -13.70 19.78
C ASN A 5 -22.91 -14.19 18.56
N HIS A 6 -23.56 -14.96 17.69
CA HIS A 6 -22.99 -15.54 16.47
C HIS A 6 -22.54 -14.50 15.42
N LYS A 7 -22.70 -13.19 15.70
CA LYS A 7 -22.20 -12.09 14.85
C LYS A 7 -20.86 -11.51 15.30
N ALA A 8 -20.28 -11.99 16.39
CA ALA A 8 -18.93 -11.60 16.80
C ALA A 8 -17.90 -12.20 15.83
N VAL A 9 -17.72 -11.56 14.67
CA VAL A 9 -16.63 -11.87 13.75
C VAL A 9 -15.33 -11.51 14.46
N ALA A 10 -14.48 -12.51 14.72
CA ALA A 10 -13.17 -12.28 15.30
C ALA A 10 -12.41 -11.24 14.47
N PRO A 11 -11.70 -10.29 15.11
CA PRO A 11 -10.94 -9.28 14.37
C PRO A 11 -9.97 -9.98 13.42
N VAL A 12 -10.02 -9.63 12.14
CA VAL A 12 -9.11 -10.17 11.13
C VAL A 12 -7.71 -9.65 11.44
N THR A 13 -6.91 -10.47 12.11
CA THR A 13 -5.57 -10.11 12.59
C THR A 13 -4.52 -10.14 11.48
N GLN A 14 -4.77 -10.88 10.41
CA GLN A 14 -3.81 -11.08 9.31
C GLN A 14 -4.48 -10.91 7.94
N ARG A 15 -3.79 -10.23 7.03
CA ARG A 15 -4.21 -10.05 5.63
C ARG A 15 -3.06 -10.41 4.71
N ILE A 16 -3.34 -11.25 3.72
CA ILE A 16 -2.38 -11.64 2.69
C ILE A 16 -2.58 -10.72 1.48
N LEU A 17 -1.52 -10.06 1.05
CA LEU A 17 -1.53 -9.13 -0.08
C LEU A 17 -0.58 -9.61 -1.16
N THR A 18 -0.90 -9.32 -2.42
CA THR A 18 -0.02 -9.57 -3.56
C THR A 18 0.82 -8.33 -3.84
N ILE A 19 2.14 -8.51 -3.97
CA ILE A 19 3.03 -7.43 -4.39
C ILE A 19 2.72 -7.07 -5.84
N SER A 20 2.36 -5.82 -6.06
CA SER A 20 2.11 -5.27 -7.40
C SER A 20 3.40 -4.71 -7.98
N SER A 21 3.44 -4.52 -9.30
CA SER A 21 4.48 -3.71 -9.93
C SER A 21 4.09 -2.23 -9.87
N GLN A 22 5.01 -1.36 -9.46
CA GLN A 22 4.82 0.09 -9.50
C GLN A 22 4.64 0.52 -10.96
N ARG A 23 3.41 0.88 -11.35
CA ARG A 23 3.15 1.54 -12.63
C ARG A 23 3.63 2.99 -12.54
N ARG A 24 4.75 3.30 -13.20
CA ARG A 24 5.16 4.69 -13.43
C ARG A 24 4.41 5.26 -14.63
N PRO A 25 4.16 6.59 -14.66
CA PRO A 25 3.60 7.24 -15.83
C PRO A 25 4.53 7.00 -17.00
N ARG A 26 4.02 6.36 -18.07
CA ARG A 26 4.79 6.18 -19.30
C ARG A 26 5.07 7.56 -19.89
N PRO A 27 6.28 7.83 -20.42
CA PRO A 27 6.48 8.97 -21.30
C PRO A 27 5.52 8.83 -22.48
N MET A 28 4.55 9.73 -22.56
CA MET A 28 3.45 9.68 -23.52
C MET A 28 3.97 10.08 -24.90
N LYS A 29 4.47 9.09 -25.66
CA LYS A 29 5.06 9.29 -27.00
C LYS A 29 4.10 9.85 -28.04
N THR A 30 2.78 9.68 -27.87
CA THR A 30 1.84 9.81 -29.01
C THR A 30 1.55 11.27 -29.41
N TYR A 31 1.77 12.27 -28.53
CA TYR A 31 1.43 13.68 -28.83
C TYR A 31 2.42 14.71 -28.27
N ALA A 32 3.59 14.30 -27.81
CA ALA A 32 4.52 15.22 -27.19
C ALA A 32 5.40 15.96 -28.23
N PRO A 33 5.57 17.29 -28.10
CA PRO A 33 6.45 18.05 -28.98
C PRO A 33 7.93 17.63 -28.82
N ALA A 34 8.68 17.72 -29.92
CA ALA A 34 10.04 17.17 -30.06
C ALA A 34 11.09 17.78 -29.10
N HIS A 35 10.80 18.90 -28.45
CA HIS A 35 11.72 19.56 -27.50
C HIS A 35 11.58 19.04 -26.06
N ILE A 36 10.67 18.10 -25.79
CA ILE A 36 10.51 17.51 -24.47
C ILE A 36 11.53 16.39 -24.31
N GLU A 37 12.49 16.59 -23.41
CA GLU A 37 13.40 15.54 -22.98
C GLU A 37 12.64 14.50 -22.16
N PHE A 38 12.64 13.27 -22.66
CA PHE A 38 12.06 12.13 -21.95
C PHE A 38 13.14 11.42 -21.16
N PHE A 39 12.97 11.38 -19.84
CA PHE A 39 13.76 10.52 -18.99
C PHE A 39 13.39 9.05 -19.26
N PRO A 40 14.37 8.13 -19.25
CA PRO A 40 14.09 6.70 -19.39
C PRO A 40 13.15 6.24 -18.28
N ASP A 41 12.24 5.33 -18.63
CA ASP A 41 11.41 4.65 -17.64
C ASP A 41 12.33 3.97 -16.61
N LEU A 42 12.15 4.31 -15.34
CA LEU A 42 12.83 3.61 -14.25
C LEU A 42 12.41 2.13 -14.26
N PRO A 43 13.31 1.22 -13.85
CA PRO A 43 12.98 -0.21 -13.82
C PRO A 43 11.75 -0.47 -12.94
N PRO A 44 10.95 -1.51 -13.24
CA PRO A 44 9.83 -1.91 -12.41
C PRO A 44 10.26 -2.12 -10.96
N ALA A 45 9.53 -1.51 -10.03
CA ALA A 45 9.76 -1.66 -8.60
C ALA A 45 8.58 -2.38 -7.92
N PRO A 46 8.80 -3.14 -6.83
CA PRO A 46 7.72 -3.72 -6.05
C PRO A 46 6.89 -2.63 -5.37
N TRP A 47 5.57 -2.81 -5.37
CA TRP A 47 4.60 -1.90 -4.77
C TRP A 47 3.61 -2.67 -3.90
N ILE A 48 3.47 -2.24 -2.64
CA ILE A 48 2.47 -2.75 -1.70
C ILE A 48 1.37 -1.71 -1.55
N ARG A 49 0.12 -2.11 -1.77
CA ARG A 49 -1.06 -1.26 -1.56
C ARG A 49 -1.76 -1.65 -0.25
N LEU A 50 -1.63 -0.81 0.77
CA LEU A 50 -2.37 -0.91 2.02
C LEU A 50 -3.59 0.02 1.95
N SER A 51 -4.80 -0.55 2.01
CA SER A 51 -6.03 0.25 1.99
C SER A 51 -7.18 -0.47 2.71
N GLY A 52 -8.07 0.32 3.31
CA GLY A 52 -9.30 -0.14 3.96
C GLY A 52 -9.45 0.34 5.41
N ARG A 53 -10.68 0.27 5.94
CA ARG A 53 -11.04 0.70 7.31
C ARG A 53 -10.27 -0.04 8.43
N TRP A 54 -9.66 -1.17 8.12
CA TRP A 54 -8.84 -1.91 9.08
C TRP A 54 -7.55 -1.18 9.46
N LEU A 55 -7.07 -0.25 8.61
CA LEU A 55 -5.92 0.61 8.94
C LEU A 55 -6.30 1.64 10.00
N GLU A 56 -7.46 2.27 9.85
CA GLU A 56 -8.01 3.21 10.83
C GLU A 56 -8.23 2.51 12.18
N ALA A 57 -8.82 1.30 12.17
CA ALA A 57 -8.97 0.49 13.38
C ALA A 57 -7.62 0.07 14.02
N ALA A 58 -6.53 0.07 13.26
CA ALA A 58 -5.17 -0.19 13.74
C ALA A 58 -4.42 1.10 14.15
N GLY A 59 -5.08 2.26 14.17
CA GLY A 59 -4.50 3.54 14.59
C GLY A 59 -3.77 4.31 13.48
N PHE A 60 -3.94 3.93 12.22
CA PHE A 60 -3.41 4.70 11.09
C PHE A 60 -4.44 5.73 10.61
N GLU A 61 -4.18 7.00 10.92
CA GLU A 61 -5.07 8.10 10.54
C GLU A 61 -4.78 8.62 9.12
N ILE A 62 -5.80 9.20 8.48
CA ILE A 62 -5.64 9.92 7.22
C ILE A 62 -4.73 11.11 7.46
N SER A 63 -3.75 11.31 6.58
CA SER A 63 -2.71 12.35 6.72
C SER A 63 -1.78 12.16 7.93
N GLY A 64 -1.91 11.06 8.67
CA GLY A 64 -0.98 10.66 9.72
C GLY A 64 0.40 10.32 9.14
N ARG A 65 1.45 10.57 9.92
CA ARG A 65 2.80 10.12 9.58
C ARG A 65 2.93 8.65 9.93
N ILE A 66 3.73 7.92 9.15
CA ILE A 66 4.09 6.54 9.43
C ILE A 66 5.60 6.41 9.51
N ARG A 67 6.04 5.49 10.35
CA ARG A 67 7.42 5.01 10.39
C ARG A 67 7.47 3.65 9.69
N VAL A 68 8.48 3.49 8.83
CA VAL A 68 8.76 2.23 8.16
C VAL A 68 10.19 1.82 8.50
N GLU A 69 10.31 0.75 9.27
CA GLU A 69 11.60 0.13 9.58
C GLU A 69 11.83 -1.02 8.59
N VAL A 70 13.03 -1.03 8.00
CA VAL A 70 13.38 -1.95 6.91
C VAL A 70 14.48 -2.88 7.36
N GLU A 71 14.19 -4.18 7.30
CA GLU A 71 15.15 -5.24 7.54
C GLU A 71 15.11 -6.26 6.39
N LYS A 72 16.12 -7.13 6.31
CA LYS A 72 16.15 -8.19 5.31
C LYS A 72 14.98 -9.14 5.51
N GLY A 73 14.03 -9.13 4.58
CA GLY A 73 12.83 -9.98 4.62
C GLY A 73 11.71 -9.50 5.54
N ARG A 74 11.84 -8.32 6.16
CA ARG A 74 10.83 -7.77 7.08
C ARG A 74 10.66 -6.27 6.92
N LEU A 75 9.41 -5.83 6.85
CA LEU A 75 9.02 -4.43 6.95
C LEU A 75 8.12 -4.29 8.17
N THR A 76 8.49 -3.38 9.08
CA THR A 76 7.64 -3.00 10.21
C THR A 76 7.08 -1.61 9.94
N ILE A 77 5.75 -1.49 9.93
CA ILE A 77 5.05 -0.24 9.66
C ILE A 77 4.28 0.15 10.92
N THR A 78 4.52 1.34 11.44
CA THR A 78 3.85 1.87 12.63
C THR A 78 3.39 3.32 12.42
N PRO A 79 2.33 3.77 13.10
CA PRO A 79 2.03 5.19 13.21
C PRO A 79 3.21 5.93 13.87
N ALA A 80 3.49 7.16 13.43
CA ALA A 80 4.61 7.99 13.91
C ALA A 80 4.15 9.18 14.74
#